data_AF-A0A939UVI4-F1
#
_entry.id   AF-A0A939UVI4-F1
#
_cell.length_a   1.000
_cell.length_b   1.000
_cell.length_c   1.000
_cell.angle_alpha   90.00
_cell.angle_beta   90.00
_cell.angle_gamma   90.00
#
_symmetry.space_group_name_H-M   'P 1'
#
loop_
_entity.id
_entity.type
_entity.pdbx_description
1 polymer ?
#
loop_
_entity_poly.entity_id
_entity_poly.type
_entity_poly.pdbx_seq_one_letter_code
_entity_poly.pdbx_strand_id
1 'polypeptide(L)'
;MELNEKDKLEIIFELQKKLDTDIQVRRGLDFPMERWIQKDVLAMISELAELLDEVNFKWWKNEKPIDEAALHGELVDILHFFISMCIRAGMDADSLFEGYIAKNRENFDRQYGRSQKKGYDVTEKDASAE
;
A
#
# COMPACT_ATOMS: atom_id res chain seq x y z
N MET A 1 -4.36 -29.10 11.20
CA MET A 1 -4.89 -27.91 10.51
C MET A 1 -4.67 -28.17 9.04
N GLU A 2 -5.74 -28.53 8.34
CA GLU A 2 -5.70 -28.93 6.92
C GLU A 2 -5.35 -27.74 6.03
N LEU A 3 -4.63 -28.00 4.93
CA LEU A 3 -4.08 -27.03 3.97
C LEU A 3 -5.12 -26.32 3.07
N ASN A 4 -6.39 -26.28 3.45
CA ASN A 4 -7.48 -25.57 2.76
C ASN A 4 -8.14 -24.62 3.78
N GLU A 5 -8.22 -23.30 3.61
CA GLU A 5 -7.97 -22.44 2.45
C GLU A 5 -7.19 -21.22 2.95
N LYS A 6 -6.00 -20.95 2.40
CA LYS A 6 -5.35 -19.67 2.65
C LYS A 6 -6.16 -18.56 2.01
N ASP A 7 -6.32 -17.45 2.70
CA ASP A 7 -6.99 -16.31 2.12
C ASP A 7 -6.11 -15.60 1.07
N LYS A 8 -6.69 -14.65 0.34
CA LYS A 8 -5.98 -13.95 -0.73
C LYS A 8 -4.78 -13.15 -0.20
N LEU A 9 -4.87 -12.59 1.01
CA LEU A 9 -3.80 -11.79 1.61
C LEU A 9 -2.65 -12.68 2.07
N GLU A 10 -2.96 -13.81 2.71
CA GLU A 10 -1.97 -14.82 3.08
C GLU A 10 -1.20 -15.33 1.85
N ILE A 11 -1.91 -15.63 0.75
CA ILE A 11 -1.28 -16.03 -0.52
C ILE A 11 -0.33 -14.95 -1.04
N ILE A 12 -0.74 -13.68 -1.01
CA ILE A 12 0.11 -12.54 -1.44
C ILE A 12 1.39 -12.47 -0.60
N PHE A 13 1.27 -12.53 0.73
CA PHE A 13 2.45 -12.48 1.62
C PHE A 13 3.42 -13.64 1.37
N GLU A 14 2.91 -14.85 1.14
CA GLU A 14 3.74 -16.01 0.85
C GLU A 14 4.47 -15.91 -0.49
N LEU A 15 3.77 -15.49 -1.54
CA LEU A 15 4.35 -15.28 -2.86
C LEU A 15 5.42 -14.17 -2.80
N GLN A 16 5.13 -13.06 -2.13
CA GLN A 16 6.09 -11.98 -1.96
C GLN A 16 7.33 -12.42 -1.20
N LYS A 17 7.16 -13.10 -0.06
CA LYS A 17 8.29 -13.57 0.75
C LYS A 17 9.20 -14.50 -0.05
N LYS A 18 8.61 -15.38 -0.85
CA LYS A 18 9.36 -16.30 -1.73
C LYS A 18 10.16 -15.54 -2.78
N LEU A 19 9.53 -14.56 -3.44
CA LEU A 19 10.17 -13.73 -4.45
C LEU A 19 11.32 -12.90 -3.85
N ASP A 20 11.07 -12.19 -2.75
CA ASP A 20 12.06 -11.39 -2.03
C ASP A 20 13.29 -12.21 -1.64
N THR A 21 13.06 -13.41 -1.09
CA THR A 21 14.14 -14.31 -0.67
C THR A 21 14.95 -14.78 -1.87
N ASP A 22 14.30 -15.19 -2.97
CA ASP A 22 14.98 -15.66 -4.18
C ASP A 22 15.82 -14.54 -4.82
N ILE A 23 15.30 -13.31 -4.89
CA ILE A 23 16.04 -12.14 -5.38
C ILE A 23 17.26 -11.86 -4.51
N GLN A 24 17.09 -11.83 -3.18
CA GLN A 24 18.20 -11.57 -2.25
C GLN A 24 19.32 -12.59 -2.40
N VAL A 25 18.98 -13.88 -2.43
CA VAL A 25 19.95 -14.97 -2.57
C VAL A 25 20.66 -14.89 -3.93
N ARG A 26 19.91 -14.73 -5.04
CA ARG A 26 20.50 -14.69 -6.39
C ARG A 26 21.39 -13.47 -6.62
N ARG A 27 21.08 -12.34 -5.96
CA ARG A 27 21.80 -11.07 -6.11
C ARG A 27 22.86 -10.87 -5.03
N GLY A 28 22.99 -11.80 -4.07
CA GLY A 28 23.94 -11.68 -2.95
C GLY A 28 23.69 -10.44 -2.10
N LEU A 29 22.43 -10.08 -1.87
CA LEU A 29 22.05 -8.87 -1.15
C LEU A 29 21.84 -9.18 0.33
N ASP A 30 22.58 -8.48 1.18
CA ASP A 30 22.43 -8.53 2.62
C ASP A 30 22.49 -7.10 3.17
N PHE A 31 21.32 -6.57 3.53
CA PHE A 31 21.19 -5.24 4.09
C PHE A 31 20.44 -5.31 5.43
N PRO A 32 20.75 -4.42 6.38
CA PRO A 32 19.93 -4.30 7.59
C PRO A 32 18.51 -3.84 7.22
N MET A 33 17.53 -4.20 8.05
CA MET A 33 16.11 -3.88 7.87
C MET A 33 15.89 -2.41 7.47
N GLU A 34 16.51 -1.46 8.18
CA GLU A 34 16.37 -0.03 7.88
C GLU A 34 16.74 0.32 6.43
N ARG A 35 17.85 -0.22 5.94
CA ARG A 35 18.30 0.03 4.56
C ARG A 35 17.39 -0.62 3.54
N TRP A 36 16.84 -1.79 3.84
CA TRP A 36 15.83 -2.39 2.97
C TRP A 36 14.56 -1.53 2.91
N ILE A 37 14.05 -1.06 4.05
CA ILE A 37 12.88 -0.17 4.07
C ILE A 37 13.15 1.09 3.23
N GLN A 38 14.33 1.71 3.35
CA GLN A 38 14.70 2.84 2.50
C GLN A 38 14.66 2.50 0.99
N LYS A 39 15.13 1.30 0.62
CA LYS A 39 15.13 0.84 -0.78
C LYS A 39 13.74 0.55 -1.30
N ASP A 40 12.91 -0.13 -0.53
CA ASP A 40 11.53 -0.47 -0.92
C ASP A 40 10.66 0.81 -1.01
N VAL A 41 10.87 1.79 -0.12
CA VAL A 41 10.22 3.11 -0.23
C VAL A 41 10.63 3.81 -1.53
N LEU A 42 11.92 3.82 -1.87
CA LEU A 42 12.39 4.43 -3.11
C LEU A 42 11.84 3.73 -4.35
N ALA A 43 11.76 2.39 -4.33
CA ALA A 43 11.17 1.62 -5.41
C ALA A 43 9.69 1.94 -5.58
N MET A 44 8.91 1.97 -4.49
CA MET A 44 7.50 2.36 -4.54
C MET A 44 7.28 3.80 -5.04
N ILE A 45 8.17 4.74 -4.68
CA ILE A 45 8.13 6.11 -5.24
C ILE A 45 8.34 6.10 -6.76
N SER A 46 9.20 5.22 -7.27
CA SER A 46 9.38 5.00 -8.70
C SER A 46 8.09 4.52 -9.34
N GLU A 47 7.48 3.45 -8.82
CA GLU A 47 6.24 2.88 -9.38
C GLU A 47 5.05 3.85 -9.28
N LEU A 48 5.01 4.70 -8.24
CA LEU A 48 4.02 5.79 -8.16
C LEU A 48 4.22 6.84 -9.25
N ALA A 49 5.45 7.08 -9.69
CA ALA A 49 5.73 7.98 -10.81
C ALA A 49 5.34 7.33 -12.15
N GLU A 50 5.53 6.02 -12.30
CA GLU A 50 5.07 5.23 -13.46
C GLU A 50 3.54 5.22 -13.52
N LEU A 51 2.85 4.93 -12.42
CA LEU A 51 1.38 5.06 -12.30
C LEU A 51 0.89 6.47 -12.68
N LEU A 52 1.62 7.51 -12.30
CA LEU A 52 1.26 8.89 -12.64
C LEU A 52 1.40 9.14 -14.15
N ASP A 53 2.38 8.52 -14.81
CA ASP A 53 2.56 8.61 -16.27
C ASP A 53 1.45 7.87 -17.06
N GLU A 54 0.75 6.91 -16.45
CA GLU A 54 -0.42 6.22 -17.02
C GLU A 54 -1.71 7.05 -17.00
N VAL A 55 -1.69 8.23 -16.38
CA VAL A 55 -2.80 9.19 -16.37
C VAL A 55 -2.41 10.55 -16.95
N ASN A 56 -3.42 11.35 -17.31
CA ASN A 56 -3.22 12.66 -17.95
C ASN A 56 -2.80 13.77 -16.95
N PHE A 57 -1.80 13.56 -16.10
CA PHE A 57 -1.38 14.57 -15.11
C PHE A 57 -0.63 15.78 -15.73
N LYS A 58 -0.01 15.59 -16.89
CA LYS A 58 0.74 16.63 -17.60
C LYS A 58 -0.25 17.61 -18.25
N TRP A 59 -0.72 18.57 -17.47
CA TRP A 59 -1.71 19.57 -17.88
C TRP A 59 -1.29 20.45 -19.09
N TRP A 60 0.00 20.43 -19.45
CA TRP A 60 0.54 21.09 -20.64
C TRP A 60 0.58 20.19 -21.89
N LYS A 61 0.01 18.98 -21.84
CA LYS A 61 -0.10 18.04 -22.98
C LYS A 61 -1.57 17.76 -23.30
N ASN A 62 -1.82 17.34 -24.54
CA ASN A 62 -3.15 16.87 -24.94
C ASN A 62 -3.49 15.57 -24.23
N GLU A 63 -4.76 15.44 -23.84
CA GLU A 63 -5.30 14.23 -23.25
C GLU A 63 -5.18 13.03 -24.20
N LYS A 64 -4.93 11.87 -23.60
CA LYS A 64 -4.88 10.58 -24.27
C LYS A 64 -5.85 9.60 -23.60
N PRO A 65 -6.34 8.60 -24.34
CA PRO A 65 -7.03 7.47 -23.71
C PRO A 65 -6.13 6.82 -22.66
N ILE A 66 -6.73 6.42 -21.54
CA ILE A 66 -6.03 5.70 -20.47
C ILE A 66 -5.87 4.23 -20.89
N ASP A 67 -4.66 3.68 -20.72
CA ASP A 67 -4.43 2.25 -20.80
C ASP A 67 -4.68 1.62 -19.42
N GLU A 68 -5.87 1.04 -19.24
CA GLU A 68 -6.26 0.43 -17.96
C GLU A 68 -5.36 -0.75 -17.59
N ALA A 69 -4.80 -1.48 -18.57
CA ALA A 69 -3.96 -2.63 -18.28
C ALA A 69 -2.61 -2.19 -17.71
N ALA A 70 -2.01 -1.14 -18.29
CA ALA A 70 -0.78 -0.55 -17.76
C ALA A 70 -1.01 0.04 -16.37
N LEU A 71 -2.07 0.84 -16.19
CA LEU A 71 -2.43 1.42 -14.90
C LEU A 71 -2.64 0.36 -13.80
N HIS A 72 -3.32 -0.75 -14.11
CA HIS A 72 -3.47 -1.85 -13.16
C HIS A 72 -2.14 -2.56 -12.85
N GLY A 73 -1.24 -2.66 -13.82
CA GLY A 73 0.12 -3.18 -13.63
C GLY A 73 0.87 -2.39 -12.57
N GLU A 74 0.93 -1.06 -12.72
CA GLU A 74 1.64 -0.18 -11.79
C GLU A 74 1.05 -0.24 -10.36
N LEU A 75 -0.27 -0.40 -10.23
CA LEU A 75 -0.91 -0.61 -8.91
C LEU A 75 -0.47 -1.93 -8.25
N VAL A 76 -0.25 -2.98 -9.04
CA VAL A 76 0.26 -4.26 -8.54
C VAL A 76 1.74 -4.16 -8.16
N ASP A 77 2.55 -3.41 -8.91
CA ASP A 77 3.96 -3.19 -8.59
C ASP A 77 4.13 -2.36 -7.30
N ILE A 78 3.28 -1.35 -7.09
CA ILE A 78 3.19 -0.64 -5.79
C ILE A 78 2.84 -1.61 -4.66
N LEU A 79 1.90 -2.54 -4.87
CA LEU A 79 1.52 -3.54 -3.88
C LEU A 79 2.70 -4.46 -3.52
N HIS A 80 3.49 -4.91 -4.50
CA HIS A 80 4.68 -5.72 -4.27
C HIS A 80 5.63 -5.05 -3.24
N PHE A 81 5.99 -3.79 -3.46
CA PHE A 81 6.90 -3.08 -2.55
C PHE A 81 6.26 -2.79 -1.18
N PHE A 82 4.95 -2.53 -1.13
CA PHE A 82 4.25 -2.36 0.14
C PHE A 82 4.30 -3.65 1.00
N ILE A 83 4.01 -4.80 0.39
CA ILE A 83 4.03 -6.10 1.09
C ILE A 83 5.46 -6.49 1.48
N SER A 84 6.46 -6.23 0.63
CA SER A 84 7.88 -6.42 0.99
C SER A 84 8.24 -5.64 2.26
N MET A 85 7.85 -4.37 2.37
CA MET A 85 8.09 -3.59 3.58
C MET A 85 7.40 -4.16 4.81
N CYS A 86 6.14 -4.60 4.69
CA CYS A 86 5.44 -5.28 5.79
C CYS A 86 6.22 -6.50 6.28
N ILE A 87 6.62 -7.40 5.37
CA ILE A 87 7.37 -8.61 5.69
C ILE A 87 8.70 -8.26 6.39
N ARG A 88 9.43 -7.26 5.88
CA ARG A 88 10.70 -6.83 6.46
C ARG A 88 10.55 -6.17 7.82
N ALA A 89 9.45 -5.49 8.06
CA ALA A 89 9.09 -4.92 9.36
C ALA A 89 8.62 -5.99 10.37
N GLY A 90 8.59 -7.27 9.97
CA GLY A 90 8.15 -8.38 10.81
C GLY A 90 6.63 -8.53 10.88
N MET A 91 5.89 -7.93 9.96
CA MET A 91 4.44 -8.11 9.83
C MET A 91 4.12 -9.34 8.98
N ASP A 92 2.98 -9.93 9.27
CA ASP A 92 2.31 -10.96 8.49
C ASP A 92 0.93 -10.48 8.01
N ALA A 93 0.22 -11.34 7.29
CA ALA A 93 -1.10 -11.03 6.75
C ALA A 93 -2.10 -10.65 7.87
N ASP A 94 -2.10 -11.40 8.98
CA ASP A 94 -2.99 -11.19 10.12
C ASP A 94 -2.75 -9.83 10.78
N SER A 95 -1.50 -9.53 11.15
CA SER A 95 -1.15 -8.26 11.82
C SER A 95 -1.39 -7.04 10.92
N LEU A 96 -1.19 -7.16 9.60
CA LEU A 96 -1.58 -6.10 8.66
C LEU A 96 -3.10 -5.93 8.61
N PHE A 97 -3.86 -7.03 8.53
CA PHE A 97 -5.31 -7.00 8.46
C PHE A 97 -5.94 -6.42 9.74
N GLU A 98 -5.49 -6.86 10.92
CA GLU A 98 -5.93 -6.32 12.21
C GLU A 98 -5.65 -4.82 12.32
N GLY A 99 -4.44 -4.39 11.92
CA GLY A 99 -4.05 -2.99 11.87
C GLY A 99 -4.95 -2.17 10.94
N TYR A 100 -5.29 -2.72 9.78
CA TYR A 100 -6.22 -2.09 8.83
C TYR A 100 -7.61 -1.92 9.43
N ILE A 101 -8.18 -2.97 10.05
CA ILE A 101 -9.52 -2.92 10.67
C ILE A 101 -9.58 -1.86 11.78
N ALA A 102 -8.58 -1.86 12.67
CA ALA A 102 -8.50 -0.87 13.74
C ALA A 102 -8.41 0.57 13.19
N LYS A 103 -7.57 0.78 12.17
CA LYS A 103 -7.41 2.08 11.52
C LYS A 103 -8.67 2.53 10.77
N ASN A 104 -9.34 1.60 10.10
CA ASN A 104 -10.56 1.86 9.35
C ASN A 104 -11.69 2.33 10.29
N ARG A 105 -11.90 1.62 11.40
CA ARG A 105 -12.86 2.02 12.44
C ARG A 105 -12.57 3.43 12.96
N GLU A 106 -11.32 3.70 13.36
CA GLU A 106 -10.92 5.02 13.87
C GLU A 106 -11.11 6.12 12.82
N ASN A 107 -10.90 5.85 11.53
CA ASN A 107 -11.14 6.84 10.47
C ASN A 107 -12.64 7.16 10.31
N PHE A 108 -13.53 6.16 10.44
CA PHE A 108 -14.97 6.42 10.49
C PHE A 108 -15.36 7.19 11.76
N ASP A 109 -14.84 6.80 12.92
CA ASP A 109 -15.11 7.49 14.18
C ASP A 109 -14.68 8.96 14.12
N ARG A 110 -13.61 9.30 13.39
CA ARG A 110 -13.24 10.70 13.10
C ARG A 110 -14.30 11.44 12.30
N GLN A 111 -14.81 10.84 11.22
CA GLN A 111 -15.83 11.47 10.38
C GLN A 111 -17.16 11.67 11.13
N TYR A 112 -17.45 10.83 12.13
CA TYR A 112 -18.68 10.88 12.93
C TYR A 112 -18.52 11.57 14.29
N GLY A 113 -17.41 12.26 14.56
CA GLY A 113 -17.19 12.96 15.84
C GLY A 113 -17.04 12.03 17.07
N ARG A 114 -16.82 10.73 16.86
CA ARG A 114 -16.64 9.72 17.93
C ARG A 114 -15.17 9.55 18.35
N SER A 115 -14.24 10.08 17.56
CA SER A 115 -12.80 10.04 17.86
C SER A 115 -12.38 11.11 18.86
N GLN A 116 -11.32 10.84 19.61
CA GLN A 116 -10.65 11.84 20.46
C GLN A 116 -9.90 12.90 19.62
N LYS A 117 -9.59 12.63 18.35
CA LYS A 117 -9.00 13.61 17.42
C LYS A 117 -10.09 14.48 16.80
N LYS A 118 -10.17 15.73 17.26
CA LYS A 118 -11.12 16.76 16.80
C LYS A 118 -10.80 17.31 15.40
N GLY A 119 -11.76 17.99 14.76
CA GLY A 119 -11.58 18.70 13.49
C GLY A 119 -11.81 17.89 12.21
N TYR A 120 -12.36 16.67 12.34
CA TYR A 120 -12.66 15.76 11.23
C TYR A 120 -14.14 15.44 11.10
N ASP A 121 -14.97 15.94 12.01
CA ASP A 121 -16.40 15.70 12.01
C ASP A 121 -17.02 16.43 10.81
N VAL A 122 -17.73 15.70 9.95
CA VAL A 122 -18.38 16.28 8.77
C VAL A 122 -19.47 17.27 9.15
N THR A 123 -20.05 17.14 10.35
CA THR A 123 -21.06 18.07 10.87
C THR A 123 -20.47 19.39 11.36
N GLU A 124 -19.16 19.44 11.68
CA GLU A 124 -18.46 20.70 12.01
C GLU A 124 -18.29 21.59 10.77
N LYS A 125 -18.24 21.01 9.55
CA LYS A 125 -18.15 21.81 8.31
C LYS A 125 -19.44 22.58 8.02
N ASP A 126 -20.61 21.97 8.27
CA ASP A 126 -21.90 22.59 7.94
C ASP A 126 -22.22 23.80 8.83
N ALA A 127 -21.71 23.85 10.06
CA ALA A 127 -21.91 24.97 10.98
C ALA A 127 -21.05 26.22 10.69
N SER A 128 -20.15 26.15 9.70
CA SER A 128 -19.24 27.24 9.32
C SER A 128 -19.56 27.86 7.95
N ALA A 129 -20.66 27.44 7.34
CA ALA A 129 -21.14 27.91 6.03
C ALA A 129 -22.38 28.83 6.11
N GLU A 130 -22.79 29.28 7.30
CA GLU A 130 -23.87 30.28 7.51
C GLU A 130 -23.33 31.65 7.93
#